data_AF-A0A967YWZ4-F1
#
_entry.id   AF-A0A967YWZ4-F1
#
_cell.length_a   1.000
_cell.length_b   1.000
_cell.length_c   1.000
_cell.angle_alpha   90.00
_cell.angle_beta   90.00
_cell.angle_gamma   90.00
#
_symmetry.space_group_name_H-M   'P 1'
#
loop_
_entity.id
_entity.type
_entity.pdbx_description
1 polymer ?
#
loop_
_entity_poly.entity_id
_entity_poly.type
_entity_poly.pdbx_seq_one_letter_code
_entity_poly.pdbx_strand_id
1 'polypeptide(L)'
;MQTLTDISPLSLLTLNEEFVRAGTQEASSFQTLGTLLLAERYWAFQMVSITFGLGALMFYYMLYQSKLIPRFISIWGLLGAAVVLANTMLDTFGLSLGSLGVLMLLNELFLGVWLIVKGLNSSAIVSGSANKI
;
A
#
# COMPACT_ATOMS: atom_id res chain seq x y z
N MET A 1 2.92 -0.38 11.90
CA MET A 1 3.39 -1.20 10.75
C MET A 1 4.21 -0.33 9.80
N GLN A 2 3.65 0.69 9.16
CA GLN A 2 4.41 1.56 8.24
C GLN A 2 5.62 2.25 8.91
N THR A 3 5.46 2.71 10.15
CA THR A 3 6.55 3.28 10.94
C THR A 3 7.76 2.35 11.09
N LEU A 4 7.57 1.02 11.17
CA LEU A 4 8.68 0.07 11.25
C LEU A 4 9.44 -0.01 9.92
N THR A 5 8.72 -0.01 8.80
CA THR A 5 9.31 0.01 7.46
C THR A 5 10.18 1.25 7.23
N ASP A 6 9.74 2.39 7.76
CA ASP A 6 10.38 3.69 7.60
C ASP A 6 11.57 3.89 8.56
N ILE A 7 11.49 3.34 9.78
CA ILE A 7 12.55 3.45 10.80
C ILE A 7 13.68 2.43 10.55
N SER A 8 13.38 1.24 10.02
CA SER A 8 14.38 0.20 9.75
C SER A 8 15.65 0.69 9.00
N PRO A 9 15.59 1.50 7.92
CA PRO A 9 16.79 2.02 7.27
C PRO A 9 17.60 2.98 8.17
N LEU A 10 16.96 3.73 9.07
CA LEU A 10 17.65 4.56 10.05
C LEU A 10 18.34 3.70 11.11
N SER A 11 17.68 2.64 11.57
CA SER A 11 18.27 1.66 12.48
C SER A 11 19.46 0.92 11.85
N LEU A 12 19.40 0.60 10.56
CA LEU A 12 20.53 0.04 9.81
C LEU A 12 21.71 1.01 9.73
N LEU A 13 21.46 2.31 9.64
CA LEU A 13 22.50 3.33 9.66
C LEU A 13 23.19 3.37 11.02
N THR A 14 22.43 3.38 12.12
CA THR A 14 22.98 3.28 13.48
C THR A 14 23.75 1.98 13.69
N LEU A 15 23.23 0.84 13.20
CA LEU A 15 23.90 -0.45 13.27
C LEU A 15 25.26 -0.44 12.56
N ASN A 16 25.35 0.26 11.43
CA ASN A 16 26.59 0.40 10.67
C ASN A 16 27.61 1.31 11.38
N GLU A 17 27.17 2.39 12.04
CA GLU A 17 28.07 3.23 12.85
C GLU A 17 28.69 2.44 14.01
N GLU A 18 27.89 1.62 14.69
CA GLU A 18 28.38 0.76 15.79
C GLU A 18 29.29 -0.37 15.29
N PHE A 19 29.03 -0.94 14.11
CA PHE A 19 29.93 -1.91 13.46
C PHE A 19 31.33 -1.32 13.21
N VAL A 20 31.40 -0.09 12.70
CA VAL A 20 32.67 0.61 12.45
C VAL A 20 33.42 0.88 13.76
N ARG A 21 32.72 1.14 14.87
CA ARG A 21 33.32 1.35 16.20
C ARG A 21 33.83 0.07 16.85
N ALA A 22 33.08 -1.03 16.74
CA ALA A 22 33.39 -2.31 17.38
C ALA A 22 34.47 -3.11 16.63
N GLY A 23 34.67 -2.87 15.33
CA GLY A 23 35.65 -3.58 14.50
C GLY A 23 35.22 -5.00 14.12
N THR A 24 36.14 -5.79 13.53
CA THR A 24 35.81 -7.08 12.88
C THR A 24 35.50 -8.23 13.83
N GLN A 25 35.74 -8.07 15.14
CA GLN A 25 35.57 -9.13 16.14
C GLN A 25 34.11 -9.61 16.26
N GLU A 26 33.13 -8.72 16.01
CA GLU A 26 31.70 -8.99 16.14
C GLU A 26 30.95 -8.97 14.79
N ALA A 27 31.66 -9.08 13.66
CA ALA A 27 31.07 -8.89 12.33
C ALA A 27 29.88 -9.82 12.03
N SER A 28 29.91 -11.05 12.52
CA SER A 28 28.81 -12.01 12.37
C SER A 28 27.51 -11.58 13.10
N SER A 29 27.64 -10.97 14.28
CA SER A 29 26.51 -10.46 15.06
C SER A 29 25.82 -9.29 14.34
N PHE A 30 26.60 -8.32 13.86
CA PHE A 30 26.09 -7.19 13.10
C PHE A 30 25.42 -7.62 11.78
N GLN A 31 25.98 -8.61 11.09
CA GLN A 31 25.38 -9.14 9.86
C GLN A 31 24.06 -9.88 10.12
N THR A 32 23.96 -10.60 11.24
CA THR A 32 22.71 -11.26 11.66
C THR A 32 21.63 -10.22 11.99
N LEU A 33 21.99 -9.16 12.75
CA LEU A 33 21.09 -8.05 13.07
C LEU A 33 20.62 -7.30 11.82
N GLY A 34 21.53 -7.03 10.87
CA GLY A 34 21.18 -6.39 9.61
C GLY A 34 20.22 -7.24 8.77
N THR A 35 20.43 -8.55 8.73
CA THR A 35 19.51 -9.50 8.05
C THR A 35 18.14 -9.50 8.71
N LEU A 36 18.09 -9.50 10.04
CA LEU A 36 16.84 -9.45 10.80
C LEU A 36 16.07 -8.15 10.54
N LEU A 37 16.73 -6.99 10.57
CA LEU A 37 16.13 -5.68 10.28
C LEU A 37 15.57 -5.59 8.86
N LEU A 38 16.27 -6.20 7.89
CA LEU A 38 15.79 -6.25 6.50
C LEU A 38 14.56 -7.16 6.36
N ALA A 39 14.57 -8.31 7.04
CA ALA A 39 13.42 -9.22 7.08
C ALA A 39 12.20 -8.56 7.76
N GLU A 40 12.41 -7.87 8.87
CA GLU A 40 11.37 -7.10 9.56
C GLU A 40 10.77 -6.05 8.63
N ARG A 41 11.61 -5.25 7.97
CA ARG A 41 11.17 -4.22 7.02
C ARG A 41 10.35 -4.81 5.88
N TYR A 42 10.80 -5.94 5.34
CA TYR A 42 10.09 -6.66 4.29
C TYR A 42 8.68 -7.05 4.77
N TRP A 43 8.57 -7.75 5.89
CA TRP A 43 7.28 -8.20 6.42
C TRP A 43 6.36 -7.03 6.82
N ALA A 44 6.91 -5.97 7.39
CA ALA A 44 6.16 -4.75 7.71
C ALA A 44 5.58 -4.12 6.44
N PHE A 45 6.34 -4.06 5.35
CA PHE A 45 5.85 -3.57 4.06
C PHE A 45 4.75 -4.47 3.48
N GLN A 46 4.91 -5.80 3.52
CA GLN A 46 3.88 -6.74 3.05
C GLN A 46 2.56 -6.55 3.81
N MET A 47 2.60 -6.37 5.14
CA MET A 47 1.41 -6.15 5.95
C MET A 47 0.70 -4.83 5.61
N VAL A 48 1.46 -3.77 5.31
CA VAL A 48 0.90 -2.50 4.83
C VAL A 48 0.22 -2.71 3.48
N SER A 49 0.89 -3.38 2.53
CA SER A 49 0.36 -3.63 1.18
C SER A 49 -0.92 -4.48 1.20
N ILE A 50 -1.00 -5.49 2.07
CA ILE A 50 -2.22 -6.30 2.27
C ILE A 50 -3.35 -5.43 2.83
N THR A 51 -3.08 -4.68 3.90
CA THR A 51 -4.10 -3.84 4.55
C THR A 51 -4.63 -2.78 3.60
N PHE A 52 -3.72 -2.12 2.86
CA PHE A 52 -4.05 -1.16 1.83
C PHE A 52 -4.86 -1.79 0.69
N GLY A 53 -4.43 -2.93 0.15
CA GLY A 53 -5.12 -3.60 -0.95
C GLY A 53 -6.54 -4.03 -0.58
N LEU A 54 -6.75 -4.56 0.63
CA LEU A 54 -8.09 -4.91 1.14
C LEU A 54 -8.96 -3.67 1.35
N GLY A 55 -8.39 -2.62 1.95
CA GLY A 55 -9.08 -1.34 2.14
C GLY A 55 -9.48 -0.70 0.80
N ALA A 56 -8.59 -0.73 -0.19
CA ALA A 56 -8.84 -0.21 -1.53
C ALA A 56 -9.92 -1.02 -2.26
N LEU A 57 -9.91 -2.36 -2.18
CA LEU A 57 -10.97 -3.18 -2.74
C LEU A 57 -12.34 -2.81 -2.16
N MET A 58 -12.42 -2.70 -0.82
CA MET A 58 -13.66 -2.33 -0.14
C MET A 58 -14.11 -0.91 -0.54
N PHE A 59 -13.18 0.04 -0.57
CA PHE A 59 -13.44 1.43 -0.95
C PHE A 59 -13.97 1.55 -2.38
N TYR A 60 -13.28 0.96 -3.37
CA TYR A 60 -13.71 1.01 -4.76
C TYR A 60 -14.99 0.21 -5.01
N TYR A 61 -15.23 -0.88 -4.26
CA TYR A 61 -16.49 -1.61 -4.30
C TYR A 61 -17.67 -0.74 -3.83
N MET A 62 -17.49 -0.01 -2.71
CA MET A 62 -18.51 0.93 -2.22
C MET A 62 -18.73 2.09 -3.19
N LEU A 63 -17.68 2.63 -3.81
CA LEU A 63 -17.79 3.67 -4.84
C LEU A 63 -18.53 3.16 -6.08
N TYR A 64 -18.31 1.91 -6.48
CA TYR A 64 -19.02 1.29 -7.58
C TYR A 64 -20.52 1.15 -7.30
N GLN A 65 -20.88 0.69 -6.09
CA GLN A 65 -22.29 0.51 -5.69
C GLN A 65 -23.03 1.84 -5.50
N SER A 66 -22.38 2.80 -4.85
CA SER A 66 -22.97 4.11 -4.54
C SER A 66 -23.11 5.02 -5.75
N LYS A 67 -22.43 4.72 -6.87
CA LYS A 67 -22.46 5.51 -8.12
C LYS A 67 -22.11 6.99 -7.91
N LEU A 68 -21.32 7.28 -6.86
CA LEU A 68 -20.89 8.64 -6.50
C LEU A 68 -19.92 9.23 -7.54
N ILE A 69 -19.17 8.35 -8.21
CA ILE A 69 -18.23 8.66 -9.28
C ILE A 69 -18.56 7.83 -10.53
N PRO A 70 -18.05 8.19 -11.73
CA PRO A 70 -18.18 7.35 -12.91
C PRO A 70 -17.69 5.92 -12.67
N ARG A 71 -18.50 4.93 -13.07
CA ARG A 71 -18.22 3.51 -12.80
C ARG A 71 -16.87 3.04 -13.32
N PHE A 72 -16.36 3.62 -14.40
CA PHE A 72 -15.07 3.25 -14.96
C PHE A 72 -13.91 3.52 -13.99
N ILE A 73 -13.98 4.60 -13.19
CA ILE A 73 -12.93 4.95 -12.22
C ILE A 73 -12.91 3.89 -11.11
N SER A 74 -14.08 3.48 -10.63
CA SER A 74 -14.20 2.43 -9.62
C SER A 74 -13.73 1.06 -10.13
N ILE A 75 -14.05 0.70 -11.38
CA ILE A 75 -13.57 -0.55 -11.99
C ILE A 75 -12.05 -0.52 -12.14
N TRP A 76 -11.49 0.60 -12.59
CA TRP A 76 -10.05 0.76 -12.72
C TRP A 76 -9.35 0.63 -11.34
N GLY A 77 -9.90 1.26 -10.29
CA GLY A 77 -9.38 1.14 -8.93
C GLY A 77 -9.50 -0.28 -8.35
N LEU A 78 -10.60 -0.99 -8.62
CA LEU A 78 -10.76 -2.41 -8.24
C LEU A 78 -9.69 -3.30 -8.90
N LEU A 79 -9.42 -3.09 -10.19
CA LEU A 79 -8.36 -3.81 -10.89
C LEU A 79 -6.98 -3.47 -10.31
N GLY A 80 -6.72 -2.20 -10.03
CA GLY A 80 -5.50 -1.76 -9.35
C GLY A 80 -5.30 -2.43 -7.98
N ALA A 81 -6.36 -2.48 -7.17
CA ALA A 81 -6.34 -3.11 -5.85
C ALA A 81 -6.08 -4.62 -5.94
N ALA A 82 -6.76 -5.31 -6.86
CA ALA A 82 -6.56 -6.73 -7.10
C ALA A 82 -5.13 -7.04 -7.54
N VAL A 83 -4.56 -6.22 -8.43
CA VAL A 83 -3.17 -6.35 -8.88
C VAL A 83 -2.18 -6.13 -7.74
N VAL A 84 -2.38 -5.12 -6.88
CA VAL A 84 -1.53 -4.88 -5.71
C VAL A 84 -1.55 -6.07 -4.75
N LEU A 85 -2.73 -6.62 -4.46
CA LEU A 85 -2.85 -7.81 -3.62
C LEU A 85 -2.20 -9.04 -4.24
N ALA A 86 -2.45 -9.30 -5.53
CA ALA A 86 -1.85 -10.42 -6.23
C ALA A 86 -0.32 -10.30 -6.24
N ASN A 87 0.23 -9.12 -6.53
CA ASN A 87 1.66 -8.88 -6.50
C ASN A 87 2.24 -9.09 -5.09
N THR A 88 1.56 -8.60 -4.05
CA THR A 88 1.99 -8.79 -2.65
C THR A 88 2.04 -10.27 -2.27
N MET A 89 1.06 -11.07 -2.71
CA MET A 89 1.06 -12.51 -2.48
C MET A 89 2.20 -13.20 -3.25
N LEU A 90 2.41 -12.85 -4.51
CA LEU A 90 3.47 -13.43 -5.36
C LEU A 90 4.89 -13.06 -4.89
N ASP A 91 5.09 -11.83 -4.43
CA ASP A 91 6.36 -11.36 -3.86
C ASP A 91 6.77 -12.21 -2.64
N THR A 92 5.80 -12.74 -1.89
CA THR A 92 6.04 -13.65 -0.75
C THR A 92 6.60 -15.00 -1.18
N PHE A 93 6.33 -15.42 -2.42
CA PHE A 93 6.90 -16.62 -3.05
C PHE A 93 8.17 -16.32 -3.86
N GLY A 94 8.71 -15.10 -3.80
CA GLY A 94 9.88 -14.68 -4.57
C GLY A 94 9.59 -14.38 -6.05
N LEU A 95 8.32 -14.28 -6.44
CA LEU A 95 7.89 -13.95 -7.79
C LEU A 95 7.52 -12.46 -7.86
N SER A 96 8.47 -11.62 -8.28
CA SER A 96 8.18 -10.19 -8.44
C SER A 96 7.69 -9.87 -9.84
N LEU A 97 6.48 -9.31 -9.94
CA LEU A 97 5.92 -8.85 -11.21
C LEU A 97 6.34 -7.41 -11.57
N GLY A 98 7.27 -6.82 -10.80
CA GLY A 98 7.70 -5.43 -10.95
C GLY A 98 6.74 -4.42 -10.33
N SER A 99 6.90 -3.13 -10.67
CA SER A 99 6.11 -2.04 -10.07
C SER A 99 4.72 -1.90 -10.69
N LEU A 100 3.89 -2.95 -10.57
CA LEU A 100 2.50 -2.92 -11.02
C LEU A 100 1.60 -2.00 -10.15
N GLY A 101 2.11 -1.55 -9.00
CA GLY A 101 1.47 -0.54 -8.16
C GLY A 101 1.23 0.81 -8.87
N VAL A 102 1.93 1.07 -9.98
CA VAL A 102 1.70 2.28 -10.80
C VAL A 102 0.26 2.36 -11.31
N LEU A 103 -0.39 1.23 -11.62
CA LEU A 103 -1.80 1.21 -12.05
C LEU A 103 -2.72 1.77 -10.97
N MET A 104 -2.48 1.39 -9.71
CA MET A 104 -3.21 1.91 -8.56
C MET A 104 -2.91 3.38 -8.34
N LEU A 105 -1.63 3.76 -8.36
CA LEU A 105 -1.20 5.13 -8.10
C LEU A 105 -1.80 6.12 -9.11
N LEU A 106 -1.84 5.75 -10.39
CA LEU A 106 -2.48 6.55 -11.43
C LEU A 106 -3.99 6.67 -11.20
N ASN A 107 -4.64 5.59 -10.74
CA ASN A 107 -6.07 5.63 -10.44
C ASN A 107 -6.37 6.54 -9.25
N GLU A 108 -5.60 6.46 -8.17
CA GLU A 108 -5.78 7.32 -6.98
C GLU A 108 -5.52 8.78 -7.30
N LEU A 109 -4.47 9.08 -8.09
CA LEU A 109 -4.20 10.45 -8.53
C LEU A 109 -5.34 10.99 -9.39
N PHE A 110 -5.83 10.19 -10.33
CA PHE A 110 -6.96 10.56 -11.17
C PHE A 110 -8.25 10.77 -10.36
N LEU A 111 -8.54 9.87 -9.41
CA LEU A 111 -9.67 9.98 -8.51
C LEU A 111 -9.58 11.25 -7.65
N GLY A 112 -8.41 11.54 -7.10
CA GLY A 112 -8.17 12.75 -6.31
C GLY A 112 -8.43 14.02 -7.11
N VAL A 113 -7.85 14.13 -8.31
CA VAL A 113 -8.09 15.26 -9.22
C VAL A 113 -9.58 15.35 -9.61
N TRP A 114 -10.23 14.22 -9.89
CA TRP A 114 -11.66 14.18 -10.22
C TRP A 114 -12.52 14.72 -9.08
N LEU A 115 -12.25 14.31 -7.83
CA LEU A 115 -12.99 14.76 -6.66
C LEU A 115 -12.77 16.25 -6.40
N ILE A 116 -11.57 16.78 -6.65
CA ILE A 116 -11.28 18.22 -6.53
C ILE A 116 -12.05 19.03 -7.58
N VAL A 117 -12.05 18.58 -8.84
CA VAL A 117 -12.64 19.34 -9.95
C VAL A 117 -14.16 19.23 -9.98
N LYS A 118 -14.71 18.02 -9.76
CA LYS A 118 -16.12 17.71 -10.01
C LYS A 118 -16.93 17.41 -8.75
N GLY A 119 -16.27 16.97 -7.68
CA GLY A 119 -16.94 16.52 -6.47
C GLY A 119 -17.74 15.22 -6.64
N LEU A 120 -18.57 14.92 -5.64
CA LEU A 120 -19.43 13.74 -5.61
C LEU A 120 -20.76 14.00 -6.30
N ASN A 121 -21.33 12.98 -6.95
CA ASN A 121 -22.61 13.10 -7.62
C ASN A 121 -23.78 13.31 -6.61
N SER A 122 -24.30 14.53 -6.52
CA SER A 122 -25.39 14.89 -5.59
C SER A 122 -26.70 14.12 -5.83
N SER A 123 -26.99 13.69 -7.05
CA SER A 123 -28.21 12.92 -7.36
C SER A 123 -28.20 11.54 -6.69
N ALA A 124 -27.02 10.90 -6.63
CA ALA A 124 -26.86 9.62 -5.94
C ALA A 124 -27.00 9.76 -4.41
N ILE A 125 -26.54 10.88 -3.85
CA ILE A 125 -26.64 11.18 -2.41
C ILE A 125 -28.11 11.35 -2.00
N VAL A 126 -28.90 12.07 -2.80
CA VAL A 126 -30.34 12.31 -2.54
C VAL A 126 -31.16 11.02 -2.68
N SER A 127 -30.88 10.19 -3.68
CA SER A 127 -31.58 8.90 -3.87
C SER A 127 -31.34 7.91 -2.72
N GLY A 128 -30.16 7.92 -2.10
CA GLY A 128 -29.86 7.10 -0.92
C GLY A 128 -30.57 7.58 0.35
N SER A 129 -30.88 8.88 0.44
CA SER A 129 -31.67 9.47 1.52
C SER A 129 -33.17 9.19 1.37
N ALA A 130 -33.69 9.22 0.14
CA ALA A 130 -35.12 8.99 -0.14
C ALA A 130 -35.55 7.53 0.04
N ASN A 131 -34.65 6.57 -0.18
CA ASN A 131 -34.93 5.12 0.00
C ASN A 131 -34.83 4.66 1.47
N LYS A 132 -34.75 5.61 2.42
CA LYS A 132 -34.61 5.38 3.86
C LYS A 132 -35.81 5.88 4.67
N ILE A 133 -36.90 6.27 4.00
CA ILE A 133 -38.20 6.67 4.57
C ILE A 133 -39.25 5.66 4.08
#